data_AF-A0A4Q7J3Q6-F1
#
_entry.id   AF-A0A4Q7J3Q6-F1
#
_cell.length_a   1.000
_cell.length_b   1.000
_cell.length_c   1.000
_cell.angle_alpha   90.00
_cell.angle_beta   90.00
_cell.angle_gamma   90.00
#
_symmetry.space_group_name_H-M   'P 1'
#
loop_
_entity.id
_entity.type
_entity.pdbx_description
1 polymer ?
#
loop_
_entity_poly.entity_id
_entity_poly.type
_entity_poly.pdbx_seq_one_letter_code
_entity_poly.pdbx_strand_id
1 'polypeptide(L)'
;MSTGRLSRRGLLYGTAGAGLLLAGCGSGTSDDGRPAAGAVPGFPVTVEGKLGNTTVEAPPQRVVACGYLRDTDIALALGAGLVLSARHTLFANGMAAWSQPAPPTETVYALTA
;
A
#
# COMPACT_ATOMS: atom_id res chain seq x y z
N MET A 1 36.95 -23.45 -30.68
CA MET A 1 37.40 -22.06 -30.96
C MET A 1 36.85 -21.14 -29.89
N SER A 2 37.77 -20.53 -29.13
CA SER A 2 37.71 -19.26 -28.36
C SER A 2 36.46 -18.94 -27.53
N THR A 3 36.37 -19.26 -26.23
CA THR A 3 36.81 -18.47 -25.04
C THR A 3 36.37 -16.99 -24.99
N GLY A 4 35.31 -16.72 -24.22
CA GLY A 4 34.96 -15.40 -23.67
C GLY A 4 35.39 -15.31 -22.20
N ARG A 5 36.04 -14.21 -21.84
CA ARG A 5 36.86 -13.97 -20.64
C ARG A 5 36.00 -13.73 -19.39
N LEU A 6 36.11 -14.58 -18.36
CA LEU A 6 35.63 -14.27 -17.02
C LEU A 6 36.72 -13.52 -16.23
N SER A 7 36.33 -12.35 -15.74
CA SER A 7 37.19 -11.31 -15.18
C SER A 7 37.67 -11.63 -13.76
N ARG A 8 38.87 -11.13 -13.46
CA ARG A 8 39.73 -11.33 -12.29
C ARG A 8 39.16 -10.75 -10.98
N ARG A 9 38.12 -11.37 -10.41
CA ARG A 9 37.71 -11.08 -9.03
C ARG A 9 37.74 -12.30 -8.10
N GLY A 10 38.45 -13.34 -8.54
CA GLY A 10 38.96 -14.36 -7.63
C GLY A 10 40.02 -13.76 -6.72
N LEU A 11 39.65 -13.54 -5.47
CA LEU A 11 40.53 -13.43 -4.32
C LEU A 11 39.63 -13.54 -3.07
N LEU A 12 39.18 -14.73 -2.66
CA LEU A 12 39.97 -15.69 -1.89
C LEU A 12 41.04 -15.02 -1.00
N TYR A 13 40.57 -14.18 -0.08
CA TYR A 13 41.10 -14.05 1.27
C TYR A 13 39.96 -14.47 2.20
N GLY A 14 40.07 -15.37 3.16
CA GLY A 14 41.17 -16.14 3.70
C GLY A 14 40.54 -16.89 4.86
N THR A 15 40.65 -18.22 4.86
CA THR A 15 40.11 -19.10 5.90
C THR A 15 40.97 -18.99 7.17
N ALA A 16 40.48 -18.33 8.23
CA ALA A 16 40.95 -18.52 9.59
C ALA A 16 39.97 -17.93 10.61
N GLY A 17 39.40 -18.77 11.48
CA GLY A 17 38.71 -18.33 12.70
C GLY A 17 37.28 -18.82 12.85
N ALA A 18 37.12 -20.02 13.41
CA ALA A 18 35.89 -20.40 14.08
C ALA A 18 35.75 -19.56 15.37
N GLY A 19 34.55 -19.06 15.65
CA GLY A 19 34.17 -18.62 16.99
C GLY A 19 33.53 -17.23 17.04
N LEU A 20 32.22 -17.22 17.35
CA LEU A 20 31.41 -16.09 17.81
C LEU A 20 31.32 -14.97 16.76
N LEU A 21 30.16 -14.69 16.16
CA LEU A 21 29.10 -13.95 16.84
C LEU A 21 27.79 -14.19 16.09
N LEU A 22 26.82 -14.81 16.76
CA LEU A 22 25.38 -14.63 16.47
C LEU A 22 24.91 -13.20 16.84
N ALA A 23 25.72 -12.18 16.56
CA ALA A 23 25.37 -10.79 16.85
C ALA A 23 24.73 -10.17 15.61
N GLY A 24 23.43 -9.92 15.70
CA GLY A 24 22.75 -9.02 14.78
C GLY A 24 21.77 -9.68 13.83
N CYS A 25 20.76 -10.38 14.38
CA CYS A 25 19.40 -10.10 13.91
C CYS A 25 19.24 -8.58 14.03
N GLY A 26 19.42 -7.87 12.93
CA GLY A 26 19.45 -6.42 12.89
C GLY A 26 18.10 -5.86 13.30
N SER A 27 17.92 -5.63 14.61
CA SER A 27 17.19 -4.48 15.12
C SER A 27 18.02 -3.23 14.81
N GLY A 28 18.21 -2.97 13.51
CA GLY A 28 18.64 -1.68 13.00
C GLY A 28 17.38 -0.86 12.86
N THR A 29 17.07 -0.09 13.90
CA THR A 29 16.31 1.14 13.70
C THR A 29 17.18 2.03 12.81
N SER A 30 17.07 1.82 11.50
CA SER A 30 17.29 2.91 10.57
C SER A 30 16.16 3.89 10.86
N ASP A 31 16.44 4.78 11.82
CA ASP A 31 15.90 6.13 11.81
C ASP A 31 16.44 6.76 10.53
N ASP A 32 15.82 6.36 9.41
CA ASP A 32 15.88 7.12 8.18
C ASP A 32 15.14 8.41 8.53
N GLY A 33 15.92 9.38 9.02
CA GLY A 33 15.55 10.76 9.19
C GLY A 33 15.14 11.33 7.85
N ARG A 34 13.96 10.91 7.39
CA ARG A 34 13.21 11.59 6.35
C ARG A 34 12.97 12.98 6.91
N PRO A 35 13.29 14.04 6.14
CA PRO A 35 12.98 15.39 6.58
C PRO A 35 11.52 15.42 7.00
N ALA A 36 11.25 15.86 8.23
CA ALA A 36 9.90 16.01 8.73
C ALA A 36 9.15 16.80 7.67
N ALA A 37 8.26 16.12 6.94
CA ALA A 37 7.40 16.79 5.99
C ALA A 37 6.68 17.85 6.81
N GLY A 38 6.86 19.13 6.45
CA GLY A 38 6.17 20.21 7.14
C GLY A 38 4.69 19.87 7.26
N ALA A 39 4.10 20.17 8.42
CA ALA A 39 2.73 19.79 8.73
C ALA A 39 1.82 20.08 7.53
N VAL A 40 1.29 19.03 6.91
CA VAL A 40 0.35 19.18 5.81
C VAL A 40 -0.97 19.63 6.43
N PRO A 41 -1.65 20.65 5.87
CA PRO A 41 -2.91 21.12 6.43
C PRO A 41 -3.87 19.97 6.73
N GLY A 42 -4.32 19.89 7.98
CA GLY A 42 -5.22 18.84 8.45
C GLY A 42 -4.54 17.53 8.90
N PHE A 43 -3.20 17.44 8.94
CA PHE A 43 -2.47 16.27 9.44
C PHE A 43 -1.38 16.67 10.47
N PRO A 44 -1.01 15.79 11.41
CA PRO A 44 -1.52 14.42 11.60
C PRO A 44 -2.95 14.38 12.16
N VAL A 45 -3.69 13.30 11.87
CA VAL A 45 -5.02 13.03 12.44
C VAL A 45 -4.98 11.74 13.23
N THR A 46 -5.33 11.81 14.51
CA THR A 46 -5.49 10.63 15.36
C THR A 46 -6.96 10.26 15.46
N VAL A 47 -7.28 9.02 15.10
CA VAL A 47 -8.61 8.43 15.27
C VAL A 47 -8.57 7.49 16.46
N GLU A 48 -9.42 7.74 17.46
CA GLU A 48 -9.60 6.85 18.59
C GLU A 48 -10.48 5.66 18.18
N GLY A 49 -10.01 4.46 18.48
CA GLY A 49 -10.72 3.22 18.18
C GLY A 49 -10.80 2.31 19.40
N LYS A 50 -11.75 1.37 19.38
CA LYS A 50 -11.92 0.38 20.46
C LYS A 50 -10.66 -0.48 20.70
N LEU A 51 -9.85 -0.70 19.66
CA LEU A 51 -8.61 -1.48 19.71
C LEU A 51 -7.36 -0.63 19.97
N GLY A 52 -7.54 0.66 20.23
CA GLY A 52 -6.45 1.63 20.39
C GLY A 52 -6.54 2.76 19.36
N ASN A 53 -5.58 3.67 19.46
CA ASN A 53 -5.52 4.87 18.62
C ASN A 53 -4.72 4.60 17.35
N THR A 54 -5.17 5.17 16.24
CA THR A 54 -4.46 5.11 14.96
C THR A 54 -4.22 6.53 14.47
N THR A 55 -2.96 6.86 14.20
CA THR A 55 -2.56 8.16 13.64
C THR A 55 -2.31 8.01 12.15
N VAL A 56 -2.94 8.89 11.37
CA VAL A 56 -2.63 9.09 9.97
C VAL A 56 -1.71 10.31 9.88
N GLU A 57 -0.45 10.08 9.50
CA GLU A 57 0.60 11.11 9.55
C GLU A 57 0.52 12.13 8.41
N ALA A 58 -0.01 11.72 7.26
CA ALA A 58 -0.04 12.53 6.04
C ALA A 58 -1.25 12.14 5.16
N PRO A 59 -1.64 12.98 4.18
CA PRO A 59 -2.74 12.67 3.28
C PRO A 59 -2.58 11.31 2.58
N PRO A 60 -3.55 10.39 2.71
CA PRO A 60 -3.43 9.05 2.15
C PRO A 60 -3.50 9.08 0.62
N GLN A 61 -2.59 8.33 -0.02
CA GLN A 61 -2.55 8.21 -1.48
C GLN A 61 -3.30 6.97 -1.99
N ARG A 62 -3.43 5.95 -1.13
CA ARG A 62 -4.06 4.67 -1.46
C ARG A 62 -4.90 4.25 -0.26
N VAL A 63 -6.19 4.09 -0.48
CA VAL A 63 -7.17 3.74 0.55
C VAL A 63 -7.75 2.36 0.25
N VAL A 64 -7.91 1.56 1.31
CA VAL A 64 -8.57 0.26 1.26
C VAL A 64 -9.79 0.31 2.15
N ALA A 65 -10.96 -0.03 1.60
CA ALA A 65 -12.19 -0.17 2.36
C ALA A 65 -12.30 -1.62 2.88
N CYS A 66 -12.13 -1.78 4.20
CA CYS A 66 -12.16 -3.09 4.85
C CYS A 66 -13.58 -3.54 5.23
N GLY A 67 -14.47 -2.59 5.53
CA GLY A 67 -15.88 -2.85 5.81
C GLY A 67 -16.71 -3.04 4.55
N TYR A 68 -17.93 -3.50 4.75
CA TYR A 68 -18.92 -3.71 3.71
C TYR A 68 -19.75 -2.44 3.49
N LEU A 69 -20.01 -2.09 2.23
CA LEU A 69 -20.86 -0.98 1.79
C LEU A 69 -20.35 0.40 2.23
N ARG A 70 -20.50 0.72 3.53
CA ARG A 70 -20.35 2.07 4.08
C ARG A 70 -18.95 2.64 3.87
N ASP A 71 -17.91 1.85 4.13
CA ASP A 71 -16.52 2.31 4.00
C ASP A 71 -16.20 2.65 2.55
N THR A 72 -16.68 1.81 1.62
CA THR A 72 -16.54 2.00 0.17
C THR A 72 -17.31 3.23 -0.30
N ASP A 73 -18.56 3.39 0.13
CA ASP A 73 -19.43 4.51 -0.25
C ASP A 73 -18.86 5.84 0.25
N ILE A 74 -18.36 5.89 1.49
CA ILE A 74 -17.71 7.09 2.05
C ILE A 74 -16.42 7.40 1.29
N ALA A 75 -15.58 6.41 1.00
CA ALA A 75 -14.34 6.61 0.26
C ALA A 75 -14.61 7.17 -1.16
N LEU A 76 -15.62 6.64 -1.85
CA LEU A 76 -16.04 7.13 -3.16
C LEU A 76 -16.61 8.56 -3.09
N ALA A 77 -17.46 8.85 -2.09
CA ALA A 77 -18.05 10.17 -1.91
C ALA A 77 -17.01 11.26 -1.61
N LEU A 78 -15.94 10.91 -0.89
CA LEU A 78 -14.83 11.82 -0.59
C LEU A 78 -13.82 11.94 -1.74
N GLY A 79 -13.98 11.16 -2.82
CA GLY A 79 -12.99 11.10 -3.90
C GLY A 79 -11.64 10.56 -3.42
N ALA A 80 -11.64 9.73 -2.38
CA ALA A 80 -10.41 9.13 -1.86
C ALA A 80 -9.77 8.25 -2.94
N GLY A 81 -8.43 8.10 -2.88
CA GLY A 81 -7.67 7.19 -3.75
C GLY A 81 -7.95 5.72 -3.43
N LEU A 82 -9.20 5.29 -3.53
CA LEU A 82 -9.67 3.94 -3.22
C LEU A 82 -9.11 2.97 -4.25
N VAL A 83 -8.30 2.02 -3.78
CA VAL A 83 -7.65 1.00 -4.63
C VAL A 83 -8.25 -0.39 -4.45
N LEU A 84 -8.94 -0.63 -3.33
CA LEU A 84 -9.52 -1.93 -3.00
C LEU A 84 -10.71 -1.77 -2.06
N SER A 85 -11.71 -2.61 -2.23
CA SER A 85 -12.88 -2.73 -1.36
C SER A 85 -13.17 -4.18 -1.03
N ALA A 86 -13.69 -4.45 0.16
CA ALA A 86 -14.24 -5.76 0.51
C ALA A 86 -15.37 -6.16 -0.47
N ARG A 87 -15.35 -7.42 -0.92
CA ARG A 87 -16.38 -7.97 -1.79
C ARG A 87 -17.68 -8.16 -1.00
N HIS A 88 -18.76 -7.57 -1.48
CA HIS A 88 -20.07 -7.73 -0.87
C HIS A 88 -20.78 -8.98 -1.38
N THR A 89 -21.30 -9.83 -0.49
CA THR A 89 -21.92 -11.11 -0.89
C THR A 89 -23.33 -10.97 -1.44
N LEU A 90 -24.04 -9.87 -1.14
CA LEU A 90 -25.41 -9.67 -1.66
C LEU A 90 -25.47 -9.29 -3.15
N PHE A 91 -24.34 -8.90 -3.76
CA PHE A 91 -24.31 -8.52 -5.17
C PHE A 91 -23.53 -9.56 -5.97
N ALA A 92 -24.07 -9.94 -7.12
CA ALA A 92 -23.48 -10.98 -7.97
C ALA A 92 -22.02 -10.67 -8.33
N ASN A 93 -21.76 -9.42 -8.74
CA ASN A 93 -20.42 -8.94 -9.06
C ASN A 93 -19.65 -8.39 -7.85
N GLY A 94 -20.19 -8.50 -6.64
CA GLY A 94 -19.50 -8.11 -5.42
C GLY A 94 -19.59 -6.64 -5.03
N MET A 95 -20.27 -5.79 -5.82
CA MET A 95 -20.37 -4.36 -5.60
C MET A 95 -21.80 -3.86 -5.79
N ALA A 96 -22.20 -2.85 -5.03
CA ALA A 96 -23.47 -2.19 -5.22
C ALA A 96 -23.53 -1.48 -6.57
N ALA A 97 -24.70 -1.38 -7.20
CA ALA A 97 -24.83 -0.81 -8.55
C ALA A 97 -24.29 0.63 -8.66
N TRP A 98 -24.43 1.43 -7.61
CA TRP A 98 -24.00 2.82 -7.57
C TRP A 98 -22.50 3.02 -7.34
N SER A 99 -21.79 2.00 -6.83
CA SER A 99 -20.34 2.07 -6.61
C SER A 99 -19.53 1.53 -7.80
N GLN A 100 -20.21 1.06 -8.84
CA GLN A 100 -19.57 0.57 -10.05
C GLN A 100 -19.07 1.75 -10.89
N PRO A 101 -17.96 1.56 -11.64
CA PRO A 101 -17.56 2.53 -12.64
C PRO A 101 -18.72 2.82 -13.58
N ALA A 102 -18.89 4.09 -13.96
CA ALA A 102 -19.90 4.45 -14.94
C ALA A 102 -19.69 3.61 -16.22
N PRO A 103 -20.77 3.05 -16.79
CA PRO A 103 -20.67 2.35 -18.06
C PRO A 103 -20.15 3.32 -19.15
N PRO A 104 -19.57 2.81 -20.24
CA PRO A 104 -19.18 3.63 -21.37
C PRO A 104 -20.37 4.47 -21.83
N THR A 105 -20.11 5.73 -22.17
CA THR A 105 -21.13 6.69 -22.59
C THR A 105 -22.01 6.17 -23.73
N GLU A 106 -21.45 5.37 -24.64
CA GLU A 106 -22.18 4.71 -25.75
C GLU A 106 -23.31 3.78 -25.25
N THR A 107 -23.09 3.04 -24.16
CA THR A 107 -24.09 2.13 -23.58
C THR A 107 -25.26 2.88 -22.95
N VAL A 108 -25.03 4.09 -22.41
CA VAL A 108 -26.08 4.92 -21.78
C VAL A 108 -27.07 5.44 -22.83
N TYR A 109 -26.57 5.87 -23.99
CA TYR A 109 -27.42 6.34 -25.09
C TYR A 109 -28.20 5.20 -25.77
N ALA A 110 -27.62 4.01 -25.88
CA ALA A 110 -28.27 2.86 -26.51
C ALA A 110 -29.46 2.29 -25.71
N LEU A 111 -29.55 2.56 -24.40
CA LEU A 111 -30.66 2.12 -23.55
C LEU A 111 -31.80 3.15 -23.46
N THR A 112 -31.64 4.34 -24.04
CA THR A 112 -32.62 5.43 -24.00
C THR A 112 -33.26 5.75 -25.37
N ALA A 113 -32.92 4.98 -26.41
CA ALA A 113 -33.55 5.03 -27.74
C ALA A 113 -34.45 3.81 -27.95
#